data_AF-A0A3L8D878-F1
#
_entry.id   AF-A0A3L8D878-F1
#
_cell.length_a   1.000
_cell.length_b   1.000
_cell.length_c   1.000
_cell.angle_alpha   90.00
_cell.angle_beta   90.00
_cell.angle_gamma   90.00
#
_symmetry.space_group_name_H-M   'P 1'
#
loop_
_entity.id
_entity.type
_entity.pdbx_description
1 polymer ?
#
loop_
_entity_poly.entity_id
_entity_poly.type
_entity_poly.pdbx_seq_one_letter_code
_entity_poly.pdbx_strand_id
1 'polypeptide(L)'
;MASTKSKEVADEYISSLSDLTINSKPLINMLTMLAEDNIEHASAIVQAVETHLQKVRSDIKLPVLYLIDSIVKNVNGDYLNLFTQNIVNTFCGVFEKVDENTRASMWKLRQTWNDVFPPKKLFSLDVRVQSIDPAWPIIHAAPTSISSGSIHVNPRFLSIVSFK
;
A
#
# COMPACT_ATOMS: atom_id res chain seq x y z
N MET A 1 34.26 0.43 0.18
CA MET A 1 34.02 0.13 1.61
C MET A 1 32.55 0.34 2.00
N ALA A 2 31.90 1.45 1.63
CA ALA A 2 30.47 1.68 1.93
C ALA A 2 29.51 0.56 1.43
N SER A 3 29.77 -0.02 0.24
CA SER A 3 28.95 -1.11 -0.31
C SER A 3 29.00 -2.42 0.50
N THR A 4 30.03 -2.64 1.31
CA THR A 4 30.14 -3.87 2.14
C THR A 4 29.29 -3.72 3.40
N LYS A 5 29.34 -2.56 4.05
CA LYS A 5 28.56 -2.25 5.25
C LYS A 5 27.04 -2.28 4.99
N SER A 6 26.59 -1.67 3.88
CA SER A 6 25.16 -1.74 3.50
C SER A 6 24.67 -3.17 3.26
N LYS A 7 25.56 -4.05 2.78
CA LYS A 7 25.22 -5.47 2.58
C LYS A 7 25.10 -6.20 3.91
N GLU A 8 26.05 -5.99 4.83
CA GLU A 8 26.01 -6.58 6.18
C GLU A 8 24.72 -6.18 6.92
N VAL A 9 24.37 -4.89 6.89
CA VAL A 9 23.12 -4.39 7.48
C VAL A 9 21.89 -5.04 6.83
N ALA A 10 21.89 -5.20 5.51
CA ALA A 10 20.79 -5.89 4.83
C ALA A 10 20.69 -7.37 5.22
N ASP A 11 21.81 -8.08 5.33
CA ASP A 11 21.86 -9.49 5.70
C ASP A 11 21.38 -9.71 7.16
N GLU A 12 21.77 -8.82 8.08
CA GLU A 12 21.27 -8.80 9.46
C GLU A 12 19.77 -8.49 9.53
N TYR A 13 19.31 -7.50 8.74
CA TYR A 13 17.90 -7.16 8.65
C TYR A 13 17.07 -8.32 8.10
N ILE A 14 17.54 -9.01 7.05
CA ILE A 14 16.90 -10.20 6.48
C ILE A 14 16.80 -11.31 7.51
N SER A 15 17.85 -11.51 8.31
CA SER A 15 17.86 -12.52 9.37
C SER A 15 16.74 -12.27 10.38
N SER A 16 16.61 -11.03 10.86
CA SER A 16 15.52 -10.64 11.78
C SER A 16 14.14 -10.68 11.11
N LEU A 17 14.06 -10.29 9.84
CA LEU A 17 12.82 -10.30 9.06
C LEU A 17 12.30 -11.73 8.84
N SER A 18 13.18 -12.72 8.77
CA SER A 18 12.81 -14.12 8.55
C SER A 18 11.94 -14.70 9.68
N ASP A 19 12.01 -14.14 10.88
CA ASP A 19 11.18 -14.52 12.02
C ASP A 19 9.75 -13.98 11.92
N LEU A 20 9.48 -13.02 11.03
CA LEU A 20 8.15 -12.42 10.83
C LEU A 20 7.24 -13.34 10.01
N THR A 21 6.87 -14.45 10.61
CA THR A 21 6.04 -15.51 10.00
C THR A 21 4.55 -15.34 10.26
N ILE A 22 4.19 -14.53 11.26
CA ILE A 22 2.81 -14.19 11.64
C ILE A 22 2.70 -12.69 11.88
N ASN A 23 1.48 -12.19 12.02
CA ASN A 23 1.23 -10.79 12.38
C ASN A 23 1.66 -10.51 13.84
N SER A 24 2.96 -10.29 14.04
CA SER A 24 3.58 -10.05 15.34
C SER A 24 3.92 -8.57 15.50
N LYS A 25 3.07 -7.83 16.23
CA LYS A 25 3.30 -6.40 16.50
C LYS A 25 4.65 -6.12 17.20
N PRO A 26 5.11 -6.91 18.19
CA PRO A 26 6.43 -6.71 18.79
C PRO A 26 7.56 -6.81 17.77
N LEU A 27 7.48 -7.79 16.85
CA LEU A 27 8.51 -8.00 15.85
C LEU A 27 8.46 -6.93 14.76
N ILE A 28 7.26 -6.50 14.33
CA ILE A 28 7.09 -5.36 13.43
C ILE A 28 7.74 -4.10 14.04
N ASN A 29 7.45 -3.80 15.30
CA ASN A 29 8.05 -2.64 15.97
C ASN A 29 9.57 -2.73 16.07
N MET A 30 10.10 -3.91 16.41
CA MET A 30 11.55 -4.16 16.46
C MET A 30 12.21 -3.95 15.09
N LEU A 31 11.63 -4.49 14.03
CA LEU A 31 12.12 -4.30 12.65
C LEU A 31 11.99 -2.84 12.18
N THR A 32 10.98 -2.11 12.65
CA THR A 32 10.86 -0.66 12.40
C THR A 32 11.96 0.12 13.11
N MET A 33 12.26 -0.18 14.38
CA MET A 33 13.36 0.45 15.12
C MET A 33 14.71 0.15 14.45
N LEU A 34 14.94 -1.08 14.01
CA LEU A 34 16.15 -1.43 13.25
C LEU A 34 16.27 -0.63 11.94
N ALA A 35 15.15 -0.37 11.27
CA ALA A 35 15.16 0.46 10.06
C ALA A 35 15.48 1.92 10.38
N GLU A 36 14.96 2.45 11.48
CA GLU A 36 15.24 3.79 11.99
C GLU A 36 16.73 3.96 12.37
N ASP A 37 17.31 2.98 13.07
CA ASP A 37 18.72 2.99 13.46
C ASP A 37 19.68 2.93 12.26
N ASN A 38 19.20 2.48 11.09
CA ASN A 38 19.99 2.24 9.88
C ASN A 38 19.51 3.05 8.66
N ILE A 39 19.01 4.28 8.87
CA ILE A 39 18.53 5.16 7.78
C ILE A 39 19.58 5.36 6.67
N GLU A 40 20.88 5.43 7.02
CA GLU A 40 21.97 5.56 6.03
C GLU A 40 22.03 4.38 5.02
N HIS A 41 21.40 3.25 5.37
CA HIS A 41 21.32 2.04 4.58
C HIS A 41 19.90 1.74 4.07
N ALA A 42 18.99 2.72 4.09
CA ALA A 42 17.57 2.54 3.76
C ALA A 42 17.34 1.84 2.40
N SER A 43 18.12 2.17 1.36
CA SER A 43 18.00 1.50 0.06
C SER A 43 18.25 -0.01 0.12
N ALA A 44 19.18 -0.46 0.96
CA ALA A 44 19.51 -1.88 1.09
C ALA A 44 18.41 -2.61 1.89
N ILE A 45 17.88 -1.97 2.94
CA ILE A 45 16.77 -2.51 3.74
C ILE A 45 15.47 -2.59 2.93
N VAL A 46 15.14 -1.56 2.14
CA VAL A 46 13.97 -1.59 1.25
C VAL A 46 14.08 -2.76 0.27
N GLN A 47 15.24 -2.93 -0.36
CA GLN A 47 15.48 -4.04 -1.29
C GLN A 47 15.35 -5.40 -0.59
N ALA A 48 15.86 -5.53 0.64
CA ALA A 48 15.73 -6.73 1.45
C ALA A 48 14.26 -7.07 1.74
N VAL A 49 13.48 -6.09 2.20
CA VAL A 49 12.04 -6.26 2.50
C VAL A 49 11.26 -6.65 1.25
N GLU A 50 11.47 -5.96 0.13
CA GLU A 50 10.79 -6.27 -1.13
C GLU A 50 11.16 -7.65 -1.67
N THR A 51 12.44 -8.01 -1.61
CA THR A 51 12.92 -9.34 -2.03
C THR A 51 12.33 -10.45 -1.17
N HIS A 52 12.28 -10.23 0.15
CA HIS A 52 11.68 -11.17 1.09
C HIS A 52 10.17 -11.34 0.79
N LEU A 53 9.45 -10.24 0.63
CA LEU A 53 8.02 -10.25 0.31
C LEU A 53 7.70 -11.04 -0.96
N GLN A 54 8.56 -11.01 -1.98
CA GLN A 54 8.38 -11.79 -3.20
C GLN A 54 8.55 -13.30 -2.98
N LYS A 55 9.46 -13.72 -2.10
CA LYS A 55 9.84 -15.11 -1.87
C LYS A 55 8.95 -15.84 -0.86
N VAL A 56 8.39 -15.14 0.12
CA VAL A 56 7.58 -15.78 1.17
C VAL A 56 6.24 -16.31 0.65
N ARG A 57 5.70 -17.28 1.40
CA ARG A 57 4.37 -17.84 1.23
C ARG A 57 3.29 -16.76 1.36
N SER A 58 2.11 -17.01 0.79
CA SER A 58 0.99 -16.06 0.76
C SER A 58 0.53 -15.61 2.15
N ASP A 59 0.53 -16.51 3.13
CA ASP A 59 0.14 -16.25 4.53
C ASP A 59 1.07 -15.27 5.26
N ILE A 60 2.31 -15.12 4.79
CA ILE A 60 3.34 -14.26 5.39
C ILE A 60 3.37 -12.87 4.73
N LYS A 61 2.79 -12.72 3.53
CA LYS A 61 2.87 -11.46 2.77
C LYS A 61 2.19 -10.29 3.47
N LEU A 62 1.04 -10.52 4.11
CA LEU A 62 0.32 -9.46 4.81
C LEU A 62 1.10 -8.94 6.05
N PRO A 63 1.66 -9.79 6.93
CA PRO A 63 2.58 -9.35 7.98
C PRO A 63 3.73 -8.48 7.48
N VAL A 64 4.38 -8.85 6.37
CA VAL A 64 5.47 -8.06 5.78
C VAL A 64 4.95 -6.73 5.21
N LEU A 65 3.73 -6.71 4.65
CA LEU A 65 3.11 -5.46 4.20
C LEU A 65 2.77 -4.52 5.37
N TYR A 66 2.42 -5.06 6.55
CA TYR A 66 2.27 -4.28 7.78
C TYR A 66 3.61 -3.74 8.31
N LEU A 67 4.71 -4.44 8.08
CA LEU A 67 6.04 -3.88 8.36
C LEU A 67 6.31 -2.66 7.48
N ILE A 68 6.06 -2.75 6.17
CA ILE A 68 6.21 -1.61 5.25
C ILE A 68 5.38 -0.42 5.75
N ASP A 69 4.11 -0.66 6.12
CA ASP A 69 3.23 0.35 6.70
C ASP A 69 3.83 1.03 7.94
N SER A 70 4.35 0.23 8.87
CA SER A 70 4.97 0.73 10.08
C SER A 70 6.21 1.59 9.77
N ILE A 71 7.06 1.16 8.84
CA ILE A 71 8.26 1.92 8.47
C ILE A 71 7.89 3.25 7.82
N VAL A 72 6.96 3.27 6.86
CA VAL A 72 6.62 4.52 6.15
C VAL A 72 5.91 5.53 7.05
N LYS A 73 5.17 5.07 8.06
CA LYS A 73 4.48 5.96 9.02
C LYS A 73 5.38 6.48 10.12
N ASN A 74 6.24 5.62 10.68
CA ASN A 74 7.01 5.97 11.88
C ASN A 74 8.40 6.51 11.54
N VAL A 75 9.10 5.93 10.56
CA VAL A 75 10.47 6.34 10.18
C VAL A 75 10.44 7.41 9.10
N ASN A 76 9.57 7.25 8.10
CA ASN A 76 9.35 8.23 7.03
C ASN A 76 10.66 8.51 6.23
N GLY A 77 10.84 9.74 5.72
CA GLY A 77 12.07 10.19 5.08
C GLY A 77 12.45 9.36 3.85
N ASP A 78 13.69 8.85 3.85
CA ASP A 78 14.22 8.05 2.75
C ASP A 78 13.41 6.79 2.49
N TYR A 79 12.90 6.14 3.55
CA TYR A 79 12.04 4.96 3.38
C TYR A 79 10.73 5.30 2.69
N LEU A 80 10.08 6.42 3.06
CA LEU A 80 8.86 6.85 2.40
C LEU A 80 9.12 7.09 0.91
N ASN A 81 10.20 7.79 0.57
CA ASN A 81 10.57 8.09 -0.80
C ASN A 81 10.82 6.81 -1.63
N LEU A 82 11.58 5.86 -1.07
CA LEU A 82 11.92 4.60 -1.73
C LEU A 82 10.68 3.71 -1.91
N PHE A 83 9.90 3.48 -0.85
CA PHE A 83 8.68 2.67 -0.97
C PHE A 83 7.65 3.32 -1.88
N THR A 84 7.56 4.66 -1.93
CA THR A 84 6.65 5.36 -2.86
C THR A 84 6.93 5.00 -4.33
N GLN A 85 8.17 4.66 -4.70
CA GLN A 85 8.48 4.26 -6.08
C GLN A 85 7.81 2.94 -6.44
N ASN A 86 7.84 1.97 -5.53
CA ASN A 86 7.49 0.58 -5.80
C ASN A 86 6.14 0.14 -5.23
N ILE A 87 5.51 0.93 -4.35
CA ILE A 87 4.34 0.51 -3.55
C ILE A 87 3.18 -0.03 -4.38
N VAL A 88 2.94 0.50 -5.58
CA VAL A 88 1.90 -0.02 -6.50
C VAL A 88 2.19 -1.45 -6.91
N ASN A 89 3.43 -1.73 -7.35
CA ASN A 89 3.84 -3.07 -7.77
C ASN A 89 3.85 -4.03 -6.59
N THR A 90 4.38 -3.58 -5.45
CA THR A 90 4.44 -4.35 -4.20
C THR A 90 3.03 -4.73 -3.74
N PHE A 91 2.10 -3.78 -3.66
CA PHE A 91 0.73 -4.03 -3.23
C PHE A 91 -0.01 -4.97 -4.19
N CYS A 92 0.06 -4.72 -5.50
CA CYS A 92 -0.60 -5.57 -6.50
C CYS A 92 -0.02 -6.99 -6.50
N GLY A 93 1.30 -7.14 -6.43
CA GLY A 93 1.94 -8.46 -6.40
C GLY A 93 1.62 -9.28 -5.16
N VAL A 94 1.28 -8.63 -4.03
CA VAL A 94 0.71 -9.33 -2.87
C VAL A 94 -0.75 -9.67 -3.13
N PHE A 95 -1.55 -8.72 -3.61
CA PHE A 95 -2.99 -8.85 -3.83
C PHE A 95 -3.35 -10.04 -4.75
N GLU A 96 -2.54 -10.28 -5.79
CA GLU A 96 -2.69 -11.40 -6.72
C GLU A 96 -2.43 -12.77 -6.07
N LYS A 97 -1.66 -12.82 -4.99
CA LYS A 97 -1.15 -14.07 -4.40
C LYS A 97 -1.86 -14.48 -3.11
N VAL A 98 -2.82 -13.69 -2.63
CA VAL A 98 -3.49 -13.91 -1.34
C VAL A 98 -4.98 -14.16 -1.52
N ASP A 99 -5.61 -14.77 -0.51
CA ASP A 99 -7.03 -15.07 -0.47
C ASP A 99 -7.90 -13.83 -0.19
N GLU A 100 -9.21 -13.97 -0.37
CA GLU A 100 -10.20 -12.89 -0.24
C GLU A 100 -10.22 -12.25 1.15
N ASN A 101 -10.06 -13.02 2.23
CA ASN A 101 -10.04 -12.47 3.58
C ASN A 101 -8.78 -11.61 3.81
N THR A 102 -7.66 -12.04 3.25
CA THR A 102 -6.43 -11.24 3.24
C THR A 102 -6.61 -9.96 2.41
N ARG A 103 -7.27 -10.02 1.24
CA ARG A 103 -7.59 -8.84 0.42
C ARG A 103 -8.46 -7.82 1.16
N ALA A 104 -9.44 -8.27 1.93
CA ALA A 104 -10.23 -7.38 2.78
C ALA A 104 -9.38 -6.65 3.84
N SER A 105 -8.34 -7.30 4.35
CA SER A 105 -7.36 -6.68 5.26
C SER A 105 -6.45 -5.70 4.52
N MET A 106 -6.04 -6.02 3.30
CA MET A 106 -5.28 -5.10 2.44
C MET A 106 -6.09 -3.85 2.07
N TRP A 107 -7.40 -3.97 1.87
CA TRP A 107 -8.29 -2.82 1.68
C TRP A 107 -8.25 -1.87 2.88
N LYS A 108 -8.39 -2.41 4.09
CA LYS A 108 -8.26 -1.61 5.33
C LYS A 108 -6.90 -0.95 5.42
N LEU A 109 -5.83 -1.66 5.06
CA LEU A 109 -4.48 -1.12 5.05
C LEU A 109 -4.34 0.07 4.09
N ARG A 110 -4.83 -0.07 2.85
CA ARG A 110 -4.87 1.02 1.85
C ARG A 110 -5.50 2.28 2.47
N GLN A 111 -6.59 2.15 3.24
CA GLN A 111 -7.26 3.33 3.84
C GLN A 111 -6.37 4.14 4.76
N THR A 112 -5.37 3.51 5.38
CA THR A 112 -4.46 4.18 6.31
C THR A 112 -3.37 5.00 5.61
N TRP A 113 -3.28 4.92 4.28
CA TRP A 113 -2.23 5.56 3.50
C TRP A 113 -2.61 6.90 2.90
N ASN A 114 -3.86 7.36 3.08
CA ASN A 114 -4.36 8.62 2.50
C ASN A 114 -3.49 9.84 2.84
N ASP A 115 -2.94 9.88 4.05
CA ASP A 115 -2.08 10.96 4.53
C ASP A 115 -0.58 10.59 4.51
N VAL A 116 -0.23 9.41 3.98
CA VAL A 116 1.13 8.88 3.95
C VAL A 116 1.73 8.98 2.55
N PHE A 117 1.02 8.45 1.54
CA PHE A 117 1.48 8.48 0.16
C PHE A 117 0.78 9.58 -0.64
N PRO A 118 1.45 10.14 -1.68
CA PRO A 118 0.82 11.13 -2.55
C PRO A 118 -0.49 10.62 -3.17
N PRO A 119 -1.55 11.45 -3.24
CA PRO A 119 -2.86 11.03 -3.78
C PRO A 119 -2.78 10.44 -5.19
N LYS A 120 -1.93 10.99 -6.07
CA LYS A 120 -1.69 10.47 -7.42
C LYS A 120 -1.16 9.03 -7.41
N LYS A 121 -0.33 8.68 -6.41
CA LYS A 121 0.22 7.33 -6.27
C LYS A 121 -0.87 6.37 -5.79
N LEU A 122 -1.69 6.77 -4.83
CA LEU A 122 -2.81 5.98 -4.33
C LEU A 122 -3.89 5.76 -5.41
N PHE A 123 -4.18 6.78 -6.22
CA PHE A 123 -5.06 6.61 -7.38
C PHE A 123 -4.51 5.58 -8.37
N SER A 124 -3.21 5.65 -8.68
CA SER A 124 -2.56 4.68 -9.56
C SER A 124 -2.61 3.25 -8.98
N LEU A 125 -2.47 3.13 -7.66
CA LEU A 125 -2.64 1.86 -6.94
C LEU A 125 -4.06 1.35 -7.10
N ASP A 126 -5.07 2.16 -6.79
CA ASP A 126 -6.48 1.75 -6.85
C ASP A 126 -6.89 1.32 -8.26
N VAL A 127 -6.50 2.07 -9.29
CA VAL A 127 -6.75 1.71 -10.70
C VAL A 127 -6.08 0.38 -11.05
N ARG A 128 -4.86 0.14 -10.57
CA ARG A 128 -4.14 -1.10 -10.87
C ARG A 128 -4.76 -2.30 -10.17
N VAL A 129 -5.16 -2.15 -8.91
CA VAL A 129 -5.86 -3.21 -8.17
C VAL A 129 -7.22 -3.48 -8.79
N GLN A 130 -7.95 -2.45 -9.22
CA GLN A 130 -9.23 -2.62 -9.91
C GLN A 130 -9.10 -3.41 -11.22
N SER A 131 -7.97 -3.32 -11.92
CA SER A 131 -7.71 -4.15 -13.10
C SER A 131 -7.55 -5.64 -12.78
N ILE A 132 -7.27 -6.00 -11.52
CA ILE A 132 -7.16 -7.37 -11.01
C ILE A 132 -8.51 -7.82 -10.41
N ASP A 133 -9.16 -6.92 -9.66
CA ASP A 133 -10.47 -7.12 -9.05
C ASP A 133 -11.39 -5.93 -9.31
N PRO A 134 -12.37 -6.06 -10.24
CA PRO A 134 -13.30 -4.99 -10.57
C PRO A 134 -14.14 -4.47 -9.40
N ALA A 135 -14.26 -5.23 -8.31
CA ALA A 135 -14.97 -4.79 -7.11
C ALA A 135 -14.17 -3.79 -6.26
N TRP A 136 -12.87 -3.60 -6.55
CA TRP A 136 -12.04 -2.64 -5.84
C TRP A 136 -12.48 -1.19 -6.09
N PRO A 137 -12.83 -0.42 -5.05
CA PRO A 137 -13.29 0.96 -5.22
C PRO A 137 -12.12 1.94 -5.41
N ILE A 138 -12.33 2.94 -6.27
CA ILE A 138 -11.38 4.04 -6.47
C ILE A 138 -11.80 5.21 -5.60
N ILE A 139 -11.00 5.55 -4.58
CA ILE A 139 -11.37 6.59 -3.60
C ILE A 139 -11.06 7.99 -4.13
N HIS A 140 -9.95 8.14 -4.85
CA HIS A 140 -9.48 9.42 -5.37
C HIS A 140 -9.72 9.50 -6.88
N ALA A 141 -10.98 9.44 -7.31
CA ALA A 141 -11.28 10.07 -8.60
C ALA A 141 -10.78 11.52 -8.51
N ALA A 142 -10.03 11.99 -9.50
CA ALA A 142 -9.75 13.42 -9.65
C ALA A 142 -11.03 14.22 -9.34
N PRO A 143 -10.96 15.45 -8.78
CA PRO A 143 -12.15 16.28 -8.70
C PRO A 143 -12.72 16.34 -10.12
N THR A 144 -13.83 15.64 -10.32
CA THR A 144 -14.53 15.60 -11.58
C THR A 144 -14.91 17.04 -11.84
N SER A 145 -14.24 17.68 -12.81
CA SER A 145 -14.90 18.77 -13.50
C SER A 145 -16.20 18.16 -14.01
N ILE A 146 -17.30 18.74 -13.56
CA ILE A 146 -18.67 18.47 -13.95
C ILE A 146 -18.70 18.05 -15.43
N SER A 147 -18.90 16.75 -15.68
CA SER A 147 -19.46 16.27 -16.94
C SER A 147 -20.87 15.84 -16.64
N SER A 148 -21.76 16.81 -16.77
CA SER A 148 -23.20 16.65 -16.92
C SER A 148 -23.49 15.53 -17.92
N GLY A 149 -24.22 14.49 -17.51
CA GLY A 149 -24.52 13.42 -18.45
C GLY A 149 -25.29 12.21 -17.93
N SER A 150 -26.20 12.37 -16.96
CA SER A 150 -27.33 11.44 -16.81
C SER A 150 -28.40 12.07 -15.93
N ILE A 151 -29.31 12.82 -16.54
CA ILE A 151 -30.50 13.34 -15.88
C ILE A 151 -31.49 12.18 -15.76
N HIS A 152 -31.54 11.56 -14.58
CA HIS A 152 -32.59 10.60 -14.25
C HIS A 152 -33.87 11.39 -13.92
N VAL A 153 -34.79 11.50 -14.89
CA VAL A 153 -36.09 12.17 -14.70
C VAL A 153 -37.11 11.20 -14.07
N ASN A 154 -37.63 11.57 -12.89
CA ASN A 154 -38.69 10.86 -12.18
C ASN A 154 -40.06 11.22 -12.77
N PRO A 155 -40.86 10.28 -13.33
CA PRO A 155 -42.03 10.60 -14.17
C PRO A 155 -43.31 11.04 -13.41
N ARG A 156 -43.21 11.54 -12.17
CA ARG A 156 -44.38 11.83 -11.31
C ARG A 156 -44.61 13.32 -11.01
N PHE A 157 -44.07 14.23 -11.81
CA PHE A 157 -44.26 15.67 -11.57
C PHE A 157 -44.42 16.50 -12.85
N LEU A 158 -45.54 16.32 -13.56
CA LEU A 158 -46.05 17.29 -14.52
C LEU A 158 -47.57 17.42 -14.35
N SER A 159 -48.02 18.22 -13.38
CA SER A 159 -49.35 18.81 -13.46
C SER A 159 -49.24 20.19 -14.11
N ILE A 160 -49.65 20.20 -15.37
CA ILE A 160 -50.10 21.33 -16.19
C ILE A 160 -50.54 22.57 -15.39
N VAL A 161 -49.97 23.73 -15.78
CA VAL A 161 -50.65 25.02 -15.67
C VAL A 161 -50.84 25.52 -17.10
N SER A 162 -52.06 25.36 -17.62
CA SER A 162 -52.48 26.01 -18.86
C SER A 162 -52.76 27.48 -18.56
N PHE A 163 -52.09 28.36 -19.30
CA PHE A 163 -52.44 29.76 -19.39
C PHE A 163 -53.76 29.94 -20.15
N LYS A 164 -54.66 30.74 -19.59
CA LYS A 164 -55.53 31.62 -20.38
C LYS A 164 -55.82 32.89 -19.58
#